data_AF-A0A1F9IJL8-F1
#
_entry.id   AF-A0A1F9IJL8-F1
#
_cell.length_a   1.000
_cell.length_b   1.000
_cell.length_c   1.000
_cell.angle_alpha   90.00
_cell.angle_beta   90.00
_cell.angle_gamma   90.00
#
_symmetry.space_group_name_H-M   'P 1'
#
loop_
_entity.id
_entity.type
_entity.pdbx_description
1 polymer ?
#
loop_
_entity_poly.entity_id
_entity_poly.type
_entity_poly.pdbx_seq_one_letter_code
_entity_poly.pdbx_strand_id
1 'polypeptide(L)'
;MALKEIVWNPWWIPPDEEWAALEKPTPPGPKNPLGPVKMPLQDAIMFHGTNQPSSVGRPTSHGCMRMKSEDAVELAWFFQERLSSKKDPKFLRRYQRQRSESFPVRLDEAVSVELVYERLQTTGEKIVLHPDIYRRDPYAHNKVKDYLKNLGIDDQDIDQEKIQDLARQYRTMNVAVDDLLAPSQIVDEFFKPLNTMPRLSEEAINPSPVATPFSSTGPYSIPTVN
;
A
#
# COMPACT_ATOMS: atom_id res chain seq x y z
N MET A 1 3.74 -23.70 -0.22
CA MET A 1 3.83 -24.38 -1.52
C MET A 1 5.28 -24.38 -2.03
N ALA A 2 5.57 -25.10 -3.11
CA ALA A 2 6.93 -25.16 -3.67
C ALA A 2 6.94 -25.05 -5.19
N LEU A 3 7.77 -24.15 -5.71
CA LEU A 3 8.09 -24.03 -7.13
C LEU A 3 9.30 -24.93 -7.43
N LYS A 4 9.14 -25.85 -8.37
CA LYS A 4 10.16 -26.87 -8.71
C LYS A 4 10.55 -26.87 -10.18
N GLU A 5 9.78 -26.19 -11.02
CA GLU A 5 9.94 -26.21 -12.47
C GLU A 5 9.57 -24.85 -13.05
N ILE A 6 10.23 -24.50 -14.14
CA ILE A 6 9.90 -23.41 -15.05
C ILE A 6 9.62 -24.04 -16.41
N VAL A 7 8.53 -23.65 -17.06
CA VAL A 7 8.23 -24.07 -18.43
C VAL A 7 8.18 -22.85 -19.32
N TRP A 8 9.22 -22.68 -20.13
CA TRP A 8 9.28 -21.65 -21.17
C TRP A 8 8.43 -22.05 -22.36
N ASN A 9 7.81 -21.07 -22.99
CA ASN A 9 6.91 -21.22 -24.14
C ASN A 9 5.90 -22.36 -23.88
N PRO A 10 5.08 -22.30 -22.82
CA PRO A 10 4.21 -23.40 -22.47
C PRO A 10 3.06 -23.53 -23.45
N TRP A 11 2.60 -24.76 -23.70
CA TRP A 11 1.24 -24.97 -24.15
C TRP A 11 0.25 -24.57 -23.06
N TRP A 12 -0.84 -23.92 -23.46
CA TRP A 12 -2.01 -23.78 -22.62
C TRP A 12 -2.97 -24.92 -22.93
N ILE A 13 -3.25 -25.73 -21.92
CA ILE A 13 -4.26 -26.78 -21.96
C ILE A 13 -5.40 -26.29 -21.07
N PRO A 14 -6.60 -26.03 -21.62
CA PRO A 14 -7.75 -25.63 -20.83
C PRO A 14 -8.04 -26.65 -19.71
N PRO A 15 -8.36 -26.19 -18.48
CA PRO A 15 -8.77 -27.10 -17.42
C PRO A 15 -10.16 -27.70 -17.72
N ASP A 16 -10.48 -28.82 -17.09
CA ASP A 16 -11.80 -29.45 -17.16
C ASP A 16 -12.79 -28.72 -16.24
N GLU A 17 -13.13 -27.49 -16.62
CA GLU A 17 -13.98 -26.57 -15.84
C GLU A 17 -15.02 -25.92 -16.76
N GLU A 18 -16.21 -25.61 -16.24
CA GLU A 18 -17.33 -25.09 -17.04
C GLU A 18 -16.97 -23.81 -17.81
N TRP A 19 -16.22 -22.90 -17.18
CA TRP A 19 -15.77 -21.66 -17.80
C TRP A 19 -14.82 -21.88 -19.00
N ALA A 20 -14.16 -23.03 -19.05
CA ALA A 20 -13.19 -23.41 -20.08
C ALA A 20 -13.72 -24.50 -21.02
N ALA A 21 -14.98 -24.93 -20.90
CA ALA A 21 -15.53 -26.08 -21.62
C ALA A 21 -15.48 -25.95 -23.16
N LEU A 22 -15.48 -24.71 -23.69
CA LEU A 22 -15.41 -24.43 -25.13
C LEU A 22 -14.00 -24.05 -25.60
N GLU A 23 -13.05 -23.96 -24.69
CA GLU A 23 -11.68 -23.55 -24.98
C GLU A 23 -10.89 -24.70 -25.61
N LYS A 24 -9.88 -24.36 -26.41
CA LYS A 24 -9.03 -25.33 -27.11
C LYS A 24 -7.57 -25.18 -26.68
N PRO A 25 -6.77 -26.28 -26.70
CA PRO A 25 -5.34 -26.21 -26.51
C PRO A 25 -4.71 -25.13 -27.39
N THR A 26 -4.01 -24.20 -26.76
CA THR A 26 -3.37 -23.07 -27.45
C THR A 26 -1.86 -23.30 -27.45
N PRO A 27 -1.21 -23.32 -28.64
CA PRO A 27 0.23 -23.50 -28.73
C PRO A 27 0.98 -22.31 -28.13
N PRO A 28 2.29 -22.44 -27.91
CA PRO A 28 3.13 -21.33 -27.53
C PRO A 28 3.05 -20.18 -28.57
N GLY A 29 2.93 -18.94 -28.10
CA GLY A 29 2.86 -17.77 -28.96
C GLY A 29 2.06 -16.60 -28.39
N PRO A 30 1.89 -15.50 -29.15
CA PRO A 30 1.27 -14.27 -28.67
C PRO A 30 -0.19 -14.42 -28.20
N LYS A 31 -0.91 -15.42 -28.73
CA LYS A 31 -2.31 -15.69 -28.35
C LYS A 31 -2.44 -16.56 -27.10
N ASN A 32 -1.34 -17.14 -26.60
CA ASN A 32 -1.37 -18.04 -25.47
C ASN A 32 -1.64 -17.28 -24.16
N PRO A 33 -2.68 -17.64 -23.38
CA PRO A 33 -3.04 -16.92 -22.16
C PRO A 33 -2.01 -17.08 -21.02
N LEU A 34 -1.12 -18.08 -21.10
CA LEU A 34 -0.02 -18.26 -20.16
C LEU A 34 1.21 -17.38 -20.49
N GLY A 35 1.22 -16.73 -21.64
CA GLY A 35 2.35 -15.91 -22.08
C GLY A 35 3.62 -16.74 -22.36
N PRO A 36 4.81 -16.13 -22.22
CA PRO A 36 6.08 -16.77 -22.58
C PRO A 36 6.59 -17.80 -21.57
N VAL A 37 6.03 -17.85 -20.35
CA VAL A 37 6.51 -18.74 -19.29
C VAL A 37 5.41 -19.03 -18.28
N LYS A 38 5.39 -20.25 -17.76
CA LYS A 38 4.65 -20.64 -16.55
C LYS A 38 5.58 -21.27 -15.53
N MET A 39 5.28 -21.08 -14.26
CA MET A 39 5.98 -21.63 -13.12
C MET A 39 4.95 -22.29 -12.19
N PRO A 40 4.69 -23.60 -12.38
CA PRO A 40 3.69 -24.31 -11.60
C PRO A 40 4.07 -24.43 -10.13
N LEU A 41 3.06 -24.33 -9.27
CA LEU A 41 3.11 -24.60 -7.84
C LEU A 41 2.33 -25.90 -7.56
N GLN A 42 1.54 -25.89 -6.49
CA GLN A 42 0.66 -27.00 -6.06
C GLN A 42 -0.80 -26.68 -6.46
N ASP A 43 -1.65 -27.70 -6.50
CA ASP A 43 -3.11 -27.57 -6.70
C ASP A 43 -3.52 -26.75 -7.92
N ALA A 44 -2.81 -26.95 -9.05
CA ALA A 44 -3.01 -26.23 -10.31
C ALA A 44 -2.82 -24.70 -10.25
N ILE A 45 -2.29 -24.17 -9.14
CA ILE A 45 -1.88 -22.77 -9.02
C ILE A 45 -0.51 -22.60 -9.69
N MET A 46 -0.33 -21.50 -10.41
CA MET A 46 0.95 -21.16 -11.04
C MET A 46 1.16 -19.66 -11.12
N PHE A 47 2.43 -19.24 -11.19
CA PHE A 47 2.78 -17.94 -11.75
C PHE A 47 2.89 -18.08 -13.27
N HIS A 48 2.39 -17.11 -14.03
CA HIS A 48 2.55 -17.11 -15.48
C HIS A 48 2.50 -15.70 -16.06
N GLY A 49 3.03 -15.54 -17.28
CA GLY A 49 2.87 -14.31 -18.06
C GLY A 49 1.44 -14.15 -18.58
N THR A 50 1.20 -13.28 -19.56
CA THR A 50 -0.14 -13.10 -20.12
C THR A 50 -0.13 -12.50 -21.52
N ASN A 51 -1.14 -12.85 -22.32
CA ASN A 51 -1.48 -12.15 -23.55
C ASN A 51 -2.39 -10.92 -23.31
N GLN A 52 -2.85 -10.69 -22.08
CA GLN A 52 -3.72 -9.58 -21.68
C GLN A 52 -3.09 -8.77 -20.54
N PRO A 53 -2.08 -7.92 -20.80
CA PRO A 53 -1.36 -7.18 -19.76
C PRO A 53 -2.25 -6.30 -18.89
N SER A 54 -3.35 -5.77 -19.44
CA SER A 54 -4.32 -4.95 -18.72
C SER A 54 -5.07 -5.71 -17.62
N SER A 55 -5.07 -7.04 -17.62
CA SER A 55 -5.75 -7.85 -16.61
C SER A 55 -4.93 -8.04 -15.32
N VAL A 56 -3.64 -7.72 -15.33
CA VAL A 56 -2.74 -7.86 -14.18
C VAL A 56 -3.17 -6.90 -13.06
N GLY A 57 -3.12 -7.35 -11.81
CA GLY A 57 -3.53 -6.57 -10.64
C GLY A 57 -5.05 -6.49 -10.41
N ARG A 58 -5.84 -7.29 -11.14
CA ARG A 58 -7.30 -7.40 -10.96
C ARG A 58 -7.69 -8.82 -10.56
N PRO A 59 -8.74 -9.01 -9.72
CA PRO A 59 -9.24 -10.32 -9.32
C PRO A 59 -10.05 -10.98 -10.47
N THR A 60 -9.37 -11.27 -11.58
CA THR A 60 -9.97 -11.76 -12.84
C THR A 60 -9.47 -13.14 -13.24
N SER A 61 -8.66 -13.77 -12.39
CA SER A 61 -8.15 -15.13 -12.64
C SER A 61 -8.99 -16.17 -11.93
N HIS A 62 -9.09 -17.35 -12.54
CA HIS A 62 -9.65 -18.56 -11.92
C HIS A 62 -8.64 -19.23 -10.95
N GLY A 63 -7.82 -18.44 -10.25
CA GLY A 63 -6.89 -18.92 -9.20
C GLY A 63 -5.39 -18.81 -9.50
N CYS A 64 -4.98 -18.67 -10.76
CA CYS A 64 -3.56 -18.49 -11.11
C CYS A 64 -3.09 -17.04 -10.91
N MET A 65 -1.79 -16.88 -10.62
CA MET A 65 -1.15 -15.57 -10.44
C MET A 65 -0.57 -15.09 -11.77
N ARG A 66 -1.29 -14.14 -12.37
CA ARG A 66 -0.94 -13.54 -13.65
C ARG A 66 0.02 -12.37 -13.46
N MET A 67 1.12 -12.37 -14.19
CA MET A 67 2.13 -11.31 -14.22
C MET A 67 2.17 -10.68 -15.61
N LYS A 68 2.74 -9.46 -15.72
CA LYS A 68 3.14 -8.97 -17.04
C LYS A 68 4.20 -9.93 -17.59
N SER A 69 4.18 -10.15 -18.90
CA SER A 69 5.03 -11.17 -19.51
C SER A 69 6.52 -10.87 -19.31
N GLU A 70 6.89 -9.60 -19.25
CA GLU A 70 8.24 -9.12 -18.98
C GLU A 70 8.68 -9.50 -17.56
N ASP A 71 7.87 -9.18 -16.55
CA ASP A 71 8.12 -9.50 -15.14
C ASP A 71 8.18 -11.03 -14.92
N ALA A 72 7.30 -11.79 -15.60
CA ALA A 72 7.29 -13.25 -15.51
C ALA A 72 8.58 -13.87 -16.06
N VAL A 73 9.07 -13.35 -17.19
CA VAL A 73 10.33 -13.78 -17.82
C VAL A 73 11.51 -13.46 -16.92
N GLU A 74 11.54 -12.26 -16.34
CA GLU A 74 12.61 -11.85 -15.42
C GLU A 74 12.66 -12.74 -14.19
N LEU A 75 11.51 -12.97 -13.53
CA LEU A 75 11.42 -13.84 -12.36
C LEU A 75 11.82 -15.29 -12.68
N ALA A 76 11.34 -15.83 -13.81
CA ALA A 76 11.70 -17.17 -14.24
C ALA A 76 13.20 -17.30 -14.51
N TRP A 77 13.80 -16.32 -15.19
CA TRP A 77 15.24 -16.32 -15.43
C TRP A 77 16.03 -16.21 -14.12
N PHE A 78 15.59 -15.35 -13.19
CA PHE A 78 16.20 -15.21 -11.87
C PHE A 78 16.32 -16.55 -11.13
N PHE A 79 15.24 -17.34 -11.11
CA PHE A 79 15.24 -18.67 -10.52
C PHE A 79 16.05 -19.68 -11.32
N GLN A 80 15.90 -19.74 -12.65
CA GLN A 80 16.65 -20.67 -13.48
C GLN A 80 18.17 -20.48 -13.35
N GLU A 81 18.63 -19.23 -13.42
CA GLU A 81 20.05 -18.87 -13.35
C GLU A 81 20.68 -19.30 -12.03
N ARG A 82 19.94 -19.24 -10.93
CA ARG A 82 20.46 -19.52 -9.58
C ARG A 82 20.28 -20.97 -9.19
N LEU A 83 19.12 -21.53 -9.49
CA LEU A 83 18.60 -22.74 -8.87
C LEU A 83 18.45 -23.90 -9.86
N SER A 84 19.03 -23.83 -11.06
CA SER A 84 19.07 -24.96 -11.99
C SER A 84 20.45 -25.17 -12.60
N SER A 85 20.69 -26.34 -13.17
CA SER A 85 21.89 -26.62 -13.96
C SER A 85 21.97 -25.83 -15.28
N LYS A 86 20.88 -25.20 -15.75
CA LYS A 86 20.81 -24.50 -17.04
C LYS A 86 21.02 -22.98 -16.91
N LYS A 87 22.18 -22.59 -16.38
CA LYS A 87 22.49 -21.20 -16.00
C LYS A 87 22.99 -20.29 -17.14
N ASP A 88 23.50 -20.86 -18.25
CA ASP A 88 24.07 -20.06 -19.36
C ASP A 88 22.98 -19.21 -20.05
N PRO A 89 23.14 -17.87 -20.17
CA PRO A 89 22.20 -16.98 -20.87
C PRO A 89 21.87 -17.37 -22.32
N LYS A 90 22.67 -18.24 -22.96
CA LYS A 90 22.34 -18.85 -24.27
C LYS A 90 21.02 -19.62 -24.23
N PHE A 91 20.64 -20.19 -23.10
CA PHE A 91 19.36 -20.86 -22.92
C PHE A 91 18.20 -19.88 -23.08
N LEU A 92 18.22 -18.74 -22.38
CA LEU A 92 17.19 -17.71 -22.53
C LEU A 92 17.07 -17.23 -23.98
N ARG A 93 18.21 -16.97 -24.65
CA ARG A 93 18.23 -16.61 -26.08
C ARG A 93 17.63 -17.70 -26.98
N ARG A 94 17.85 -18.98 -26.65
CA ARG A 94 17.23 -20.10 -27.37
C ARG A 94 15.71 -20.07 -27.19
N TYR A 95 15.21 -19.91 -25.97
CA TYR A 95 13.77 -19.89 -25.69
C TYR A 95 13.06 -18.75 -26.42
N GLN A 96 13.67 -17.56 -26.43
CA GLN A 96 13.15 -16.39 -27.14
C GLN A 96 13.14 -16.55 -28.66
N ARG A 97 14.10 -17.32 -29.22
CA ARG A 97 14.16 -17.59 -30.67
C ARG A 97 13.20 -18.71 -31.08
N GLN A 98 13.12 -19.78 -30.30
CA GLN A 98 12.32 -20.97 -30.59
C GLN A 98 10.93 -20.89 -29.93
N ARG A 99 10.17 -19.84 -30.27
CA ARG A 99 8.91 -19.49 -29.58
C ARG A 99 7.79 -20.51 -29.73
N SER A 100 7.92 -21.47 -30.66
CA SER A 100 6.94 -22.55 -30.89
C SER A 100 7.28 -23.85 -30.16
N GLU A 101 8.45 -23.94 -29.53
CA GLU A 101 8.91 -25.13 -28.79
C GLU A 101 8.85 -24.84 -27.29
N SER A 102 8.36 -25.80 -26.51
CA SER A 102 8.30 -25.70 -25.05
C SER A 102 9.59 -26.22 -24.40
N PHE A 103 10.08 -25.50 -23.39
CA PHE A 103 11.29 -25.87 -22.66
C PHE A 103 11.02 -25.99 -21.16
N PRO A 104 10.75 -27.20 -20.65
CA PRO A 104 10.72 -27.45 -19.22
C PRO A 104 12.15 -27.40 -18.65
N VAL A 105 12.28 -26.73 -17.51
CA VAL A 105 13.52 -26.57 -16.76
C VAL A 105 13.23 -26.88 -15.31
N ARG A 106 13.75 -28.00 -14.83
CA ARG A 106 13.68 -28.38 -13.42
C ARG A 106 14.68 -27.55 -12.61
N LEU A 107 14.26 -27.11 -11.43
CA LEU A 107 15.15 -26.53 -10.44
C LEU A 107 15.82 -27.64 -9.62
N ASP A 108 17.12 -27.48 -9.40
CA ASP A 108 17.92 -28.32 -8.51
C ASP A 108 17.49 -28.11 -7.05
N GLU A 109 17.05 -26.89 -6.70
CA GLU A 109 16.52 -26.52 -5.40
C GLU A 109 15.12 -25.92 -5.53
N ALA A 110 14.18 -26.38 -4.69
CA ALA A 110 12.81 -25.89 -4.72
C ALA A 110 12.69 -24.53 -4.01
N VAL A 111 11.93 -23.61 -4.59
CA VAL A 111 11.63 -22.31 -3.97
C VAL A 111 10.37 -22.46 -3.13
N SER A 112 10.46 -22.16 -1.84
CA SER A 112 9.28 -22.08 -0.97
C SER A 112 8.44 -20.87 -1.34
N VAL A 113 7.13 -21.08 -1.50
CA VAL A 113 6.18 -20.03 -1.85
C VAL A 113 5.04 -20.03 -0.82
N GLU A 114 4.85 -18.91 -0.16
CA GLU A 114 3.74 -18.65 0.75
C GLU A 114 2.79 -17.62 0.12
N LEU A 115 1.48 -17.89 0.16
CA LEU A 115 0.46 -16.92 -0.24
C LEU A 115 -0.14 -16.31 1.01
N VAL A 116 0.20 -15.05 1.23
CA VAL A 116 -0.29 -14.26 2.36
C VAL A 116 -1.37 -13.32 1.88
N TYR A 117 -2.50 -13.30 2.57
CA TYR A 117 -3.57 -12.33 2.37
C TYR A 117 -3.54 -11.31 3.50
N GLU A 118 -2.66 -10.32 3.36
CA GLU A 118 -2.51 -9.25 4.34
C GLU A 118 -3.01 -7.93 3.77
N ARG A 119 -4.00 -7.34 4.44
CA ARG A 119 -4.61 -6.08 4.00
C ARG A 119 -3.85 -4.86 4.49
N LEU A 120 -3.18 -4.95 5.63
CA LEU A 120 -2.54 -3.80 6.28
C LEU A 120 -1.02 -3.92 6.12
N GLN A 121 -0.40 -2.91 5.52
CA GLN A 121 1.06 -2.72 5.53
C GLN A 121 1.39 -1.44 6.27
N THR A 122 2.50 -1.44 7.00
CA THR A 122 2.87 -0.34 7.90
C THR A 122 4.34 0.05 7.73
N THR A 123 4.64 1.34 7.91
CA THR A 123 6.00 1.89 7.71
C THR A 123 6.41 2.90 8.80
N GLY A 124 5.80 2.85 9.98
CA GLY A 124 5.97 3.87 11.02
C GLY A 124 5.05 5.06 10.80
N GLU A 125 5.28 5.82 9.73
CA GLU A 125 4.58 7.08 9.44
C GLU A 125 3.28 6.91 8.63
N LYS A 126 3.17 5.79 7.91
CA LYS A 126 2.05 5.52 7.00
C LYS A 126 1.53 4.12 7.17
N ILE A 127 0.24 3.99 6.93
CA ILE A 127 -0.41 2.71 6.69
C ILE A 127 -0.88 2.62 5.24
N VAL A 128 -0.78 1.42 4.69
CA VAL A 128 -1.38 1.05 3.41
C VAL A 128 -2.43 0.00 3.69
N LEU A 129 -3.69 0.29 3.39
CA LEU A 129 -4.79 -0.64 3.58
C LEU A 129 -5.37 -1.07 2.24
N HIS A 130 -5.39 -2.37 1.98
CA HIS A 130 -5.95 -3.00 0.78
C HIS A 130 -7.42 -3.42 0.97
N PRO A 131 -8.21 -3.46 -0.11
CA PRO A 131 -9.61 -3.87 -0.04
C PRO A 131 -9.79 -5.34 0.32
N ASP A 132 -10.89 -5.68 1.01
CA ASP A 132 -11.24 -7.07 1.37
C ASP A 132 -11.91 -7.80 0.21
N ILE A 133 -11.14 -8.08 -0.84
CA ILE A 133 -11.62 -8.76 -2.04
C ILE A 133 -12.29 -10.11 -1.74
N TYR A 134 -11.78 -10.85 -0.74
CA TYR A 134 -12.27 -12.20 -0.42
C TYR A 134 -13.18 -12.26 0.81
N ARG A 135 -13.45 -11.11 1.46
CA ARG A 135 -14.23 -11.04 2.71
C ARG A 135 -13.65 -11.94 3.81
N ARG A 136 -12.33 -12.01 3.88
CA ARG A 136 -11.60 -12.90 4.81
C ARG A 136 -10.98 -12.16 5.99
N ASP A 137 -11.00 -10.83 5.98
CA ASP A 137 -10.42 -10.02 7.05
C ASP A 137 -11.37 -8.88 7.43
N PRO A 138 -12.52 -9.20 8.05
CA PRO A 138 -13.50 -8.20 8.48
C PRO A 138 -12.98 -7.31 9.63
N TYR A 139 -11.91 -7.74 10.32
CA TYR A 139 -11.35 -7.08 11.48
C TYR A 139 -10.09 -6.26 11.18
N ALA A 140 -9.85 -5.89 9.92
CA ALA A 140 -8.71 -5.06 9.54
C ALA A 140 -8.63 -3.73 10.31
N HIS A 141 -9.78 -3.18 10.71
CA HIS A 141 -9.86 -1.98 11.57
C HIS A 141 -9.20 -2.20 12.95
N ASN A 142 -9.36 -3.38 13.55
CA ASN A 142 -8.72 -3.72 14.82
C ASN A 142 -7.20 -3.76 14.66
N LYS A 143 -6.69 -4.33 13.56
CA LYS A 143 -5.25 -4.37 13.27
C LYS A 143 -4.65 -2.98 13.12
N VAL A 144 -5.37 -2.05 12.47
CA VAL A 144 -4.96 -0.64 12.39
C VAL A 144 -4.92 -0.02 13.79
N LYS A 145 -5.95 -0.25 14.60
CA LYS A 145 -6.00 0.25 15.98
C LYS A 145 -4.86 -0.28 16.84
N ASP A 146 -4.59 -1.59 16.77
CA ASP A 146 -3.49 -2.23 17.50
C ASP A 146 -2.13 -1.68 17.05
N TYR A 147 -1.96 -1.43 15.75
CA TYR A 147 -0.75 -0.78 15.23
C TYR A 147 -0.54 0.62 15.81
N LEU A 148 -1.58 1.47 15.83
CA LEU A 148 -1.49 2.83 16.40
C LEU A 148 -1.15 2.79 17.89
N LYS A 149 -1.76 1.88 18.65
CA LYS A 149 -1.41 1.66 20.07
C LYS A 149 0.04 1.26 20.27
N ASN A 150 0.58 0.40 19.40
CA ASN A 150 1.98 0.00 19.45
C ASN A 150 2.96 1.14 19.13
N LEU A 151 2.50 2.21 18.48
CA LEU A 151 3.25 3.46 18.32
C LEU A 151 3.17 4.38 19.56
N GLY A 152 2.39 4.01 20.58
CA GLY A 152 2.20 4.80 21.79
C GLY A 152 1.05 5.80 21.72
N ILE A 153 0.13 5.65 20.76
CA ILE A 153 -1.07 6.50 20.65
C ILE A 153 -2.17 5.94 21.57
N ASP A 154 -2.73 6.78 22.43
CA ASP A 154 -3.79 6.39 23.36
C ASP A 154 -5.13 6.15 22.64
N ASP A 155 -5.97 5.25 23.19
CA ASP A 155 -7.25 4.85 22.58
C ASP A 155 -8.20 6.03 22.29
N GLN A 156 -8.14 7.06 23.15
CA GLN A 156 -8.96 8.26 23.09
C GLN A 156 -8.56 9.20 21.95
N ASP A 157 -7.30 9.13 21.52
CA ASP A 157 -6.75 9.98 20.47
C ASP A 157 -6.88 9.33 19.08
N ILE A 158 -7.53 8.16 18.98
CA ILE A 158 -7.73 7.43 17.73
C ILE A 158 -9.13 7.71 17.17
N ASP A 159 -9.21 8.16 15.91
CA ASP A 159 -10.48 8.32 15.19
C ASP A 159 -11.02 6.96 14.73
N GLN A 160 -11.89 6.37 15.55
CA GLN A 160 -12.45 5.05 15.29
C GLN A 160 -13.38 5.02 14.07
N GLU A 161 -14.13 6.08 13.80
CA GLU A 161 -15.05 6.16 12.66
C GLU A 161 -14.26 6.16 11.36
N LYS A 162 -13.19 6.97 11.30
CA LYS A 162 -12.32 7.05 10.13
C LYS A 162 -11.62 5.72 9.84
N ILE A 163 -11.19 4.99 10.86
CA ILE A 163 -10.60 3.65 10.68
C ILE A 163 -11.64 2.65 10.14
N GLN A 164 -12.88 2.68 10.65
CA GLN A 164 -13.94 1.82 10.14
C GLN A 164 -14.26 2.12 8.66
N ASP A 165 -14.33 3.39 8.31
CA ASP A 165 -14.59 3.83 6.94
C ASP A 165 -13.44 3.50 6.00
N LEU A 166 -12.20 3.58 6.49
CA LEU A 166 -11.01 3.12 5.77
C LEU A 166 -11.09 1.62 5.47
N ALA A 167 -11.47 0.82 6.46
CA ALA A 167 -11.56 -0.63 6.34
C ALA A 167 -12.64 -1.11 5.37
N ARG A 168 -13.63 -0.26 5.06
CA ARG A 168 -14.71 -0.52 4.09
C ARG A 168 -14.38 -0.10 2.66
N GLN A 169 -13.26 0.57 2.43
CA GLN A 169 -12.91 1.06 1.09
C GLN A 169 -12.66 -0.09 0.10
N TYR A 170 -13.14 0.10 -1.13
CA TYR A 170 -12.98 -0.85 -2.24
C TYR A 170 -11.68 -0.64 -3.05
N ARG A 171 -10.80 0.26 -2.59
CA ARG A 171 -9.50 0.57 -3.21
C ARG A 171 -8.40 0.59 -2.16
N THR A 172 -7.16 0.43 -2.60
CA THR A 172 -5.99 0.62 -1.73
C THR A 172 -5.94 2.07 -1.26
N MET A 173 -5.76 2.25 0.05
CA MET A 173 -5.67 3.56 0.68
C MET A 173 -4.28 3.72 1.30
N ASN A 174 -3.62 4.82 0.99
CA ASN A 174 -2.38 5.23 1.64
C ASN A 174 -2.73 6.38 2.58
N VAL A 175 -2.52 6.19 3.88
CA VAL A 175 -2.97 7.14 4.91
C VAL A 175 -1.82 7.43 5.86
N ALA A 176 -1.61 8.71 6.17
CA ALA A 176 -0.66 9.10 7.21
C ALA A 176 -1.23 8.73 8.58
N VAL A 177 -0.36 8.37 9.53
CA VAL A 177 -0.81 8.04 10.89
C VAL A 177 -1.56 9.21 11.53
N ASP A 178 -1.08 10.45 11.33
CA ASP A 178 -1.70 11.66 11.87
C ASP A 178 -3.14 11.87 11.37
N ASP A 179 -3.45 11.42 10.15
CA ASP A 179 -4.81 11.50 9.62
C ASP A 179 -5.77 10.60 10.39
N LEU A 180 -5.30 9.60 11.14
CA LEU A 180 -6.14 8.64 11.86
C LEU A 180 -6.36 9.03 13.33
N LEU A 181 -5.85 10.19 13.73
CA LEU A 181 -6.02 10.69 15.08
C LEU A 181 -7.33 11.46 15.18
N ALA A 182 -7.99 11.35 16.33
CA ALA A 182 -9.13 12.19 16.67
C ALA A 182 -8.68 13.66 16.62
N PRO A 183 -9.53 14.59 16.13
CA PRO A 183 -9.24 16.01 16.25
C PRO A 183 -8.91 16.31 17.71
N SER A 184 -7.72 16.88 17.96
CA SER A 184 -7.30 17.20 19.32
C SER A 184 -8.43 17.94 20.04
N GLN A 185 -8.93 17.41 21.17
CA GLN A 185 -9.87 18.16 22.01
C GLN A 185 -9.26 19.45 22.59
N ILE A 186 -7.99 19.72 22.29
CA ILE A 186 -7.26 20.95 22.59
C ILE A 186 -7.61 22.04 21.56
N VAL A 187 -8.88 22.46 21.50
CA VAL A 187 -9.20 23.80 20.97
C VAL A 187 -10.36 24.51 21.67
N ASP A 188 -11.15 23.86 22.52
CA ASP A 188 -12.35 24.51 23.10
C ASP A 188 -12.18 25.10 24.51
N GLU A 189 -11.15 24.76 25.29
CA GLU A 189 -10.95 25.41 26.60
C GLU A 189 -10.17 26.74 26.53
N PHE A 190 -9.42 27.00 25.45
CA PHE A 190 -8.67 28.26 25.29
C PHE A 190 -9.43 29.35 24.51
N PHE A 191 -10.58 29.02 23.91
CA PHE A 191 -11.45 29.95 23.19
C PHE A 191 -12.87 29.99 23.76
N LYS A 192 -13.03 30.09 25.08
CA LYS A 192 -14.24 30.75 25.61
C LYS A 192 -14.09 32.26 25.34
N PRO A 193 -15.00 32.91 24.58
CA PRO A 193 -14.95 34.36 24.45
C PRO A 193 -15.06 34.98 25.84
N LEU A 194 -14.10 35.85 26.19
CA LEU A 194 -14.16 36.77 27.33
C LEU A 194 -15.28 37.79 27.09
N ASN A 195 -16.54 37.35 27.16
CA ASN A 195 -17.69 38.24 27.07
C ASN A 195 -18.82 37.76 27.98
N THR A 196 -18.50 37.58 29.26
CA THR A 196 -19.46 37.66 30.37
C THR A 196 -18.74 38.14 31.63
N MET A 197 -18.10 39.31 31.57
CA MET A 197 -17.85 40.09 32.79
C MET A 197 -19.14 40.87 33.09
N PRO A 198 -19.71 40.81 34.31
CA PRO A 198 -20.86 41.62 34.66
C PRO A 198 -20.47 43.10 34.63
N ARG A 199 -21.28 43.91 33.95
CA ARG A 199 -21.12 45.37 33.88
C ARG A 199 -21.20 45.94 35.29
N LEU A 200 -20.08 46.44 35.81
CA LEU A 200 -20.10 47.33 36.97
C LEU A 200 -20.84 48.61 36.56
N SER A 201 -21.89 48.96 37.30
CA SER A 201 -22.72 50.14 37.07
C SER A 201 -21.90 51.42 37.26
N GLU A 202 -21.95 52.31 36.27
CA GLU A 202 -21.47 53.68 36.37
C GLU A 202 -22.40 54.46 37.32
N GLU A 203 -21.94 54.75 38.54
CA GLU A 203 -22.54 55.82 39.35
C GLU A 203 -21.50 56.47 40.27
N ALA A 204 -21.42 57.81 40.14
CA ALA A 204 -20.66 58.79 40.94
C ALA A 204 -19.12 58.80 40.68
N ILE A 205 -18.43 59.91 40.38
CA ILE A 205 -18.51 61.28 40.93
C ILE A 205 -17.94 62.30 39.90
N ASN A 206 -18.57 63.47 39.84
CA ASN A 206 -18.27 64.66 38.99
C ASN A 206 -16.99 65.45 39.42
N PRO A 207 -16.52 66.45 38.63
CA PRO A 207 -15.09 66.85 38.54
C PRO A 207 -14.71 68.23 39.13
N SER A 208 -13.38 68.51 39.11
CA SER A 208 -12.66 69.81 38.94
C SER A 208 -12.11 70.54 40.19
N PRO A 209 -11.15 71.50 40.06
CA PRO A 209 -9.90 71.57 39.25
C PRO A 209 -8.69 72.23 40.01
N VAL A 210 -7.63 72.63 39.27
CA VAL A 210 -6.55 73.66 39.55
C VAL A 210 -5.11 73.09 39.71
N ALA A 211 -4.25 73.17 38.65
CA ALA A 211 -3.16 74.15 38.33
C ALA A 211 -1.81 73.85 39.06
N THR A 212 -0.57 73.97 38.56
CA THR A 212 0.15 74.57 37.41
C THR A 212 1.63 74.03 37.42
N PRO A 213 2.62 74.45 36.58
CA PRO A 213 3.66 73.57 35.99
C PRO A 213 5.11 73.82 36.47
N PHE A 214 6.05 72.93 36.11
CA PHE A 214 7.53 73.12 36.03
C PHE A 214 8.08 72.00 35.11
N SER A 215 8.75 72.16 33.96
CA SER A 215 9.92 72.93 33.46
C SER A 215 11.31 72.30 33.70
N SER A 216 11.97 71.94 32.57
CA SER A 216 13.43 71.84 32.31
C SER A 216 14.19 70.68 32.98
N THR A 217 15.26 70.04 32.48
CA THR A 217 16.26 70.22 31.41
C THR A 217 16.90 68.83 31.17
N GLY A 218 17.25 68.43 29.94
CA GLY A 218 18.67 68.37 29.53
C GLY A 218 19.14 66.93 29.21
N PRO A 219 20.21 66.74 28.40
CA PRO A 219 20.29 65.64 27.40
C PRO A 219 21.42 64.62 27.68
N TYR A 220 21.89 63.91 26.63
CA TYR A 220 23.07 63.03 26.49
C TYR A 220 22.77 61.53 26.41
N SER A 221 23.43 60.70 25.60
CA SER A 221 24.07 60.77 24.27
C SER A 221 24.45 59.31 23.93
N ILE A 222 24.40 58.96 22.65
CA ILE A 222 24.86 57.68 22.07
C ILE A 222 26.42 57.64 22.07
N PRO A 223 27.07 56.47 22.15
CA PRO A 223 27.90 56.04 21.01
C PRO A 223 27.85 54.53 20.68
N THR A 224 27.69 54.29 19.37
CA THR A 224 28.38 53.35 18.45
C THR A 224 29.06 52.06 18.92
N VAL A 225 28.65 50.97 18.25
CA VAL A 225 29.42 50.06 17.37
C VAL A 225 30.79 49.55 17.84
N ASN A 226 30.86 48.22 17.99
CA ASN A 226 31.85 47.35 17.35
C ASN A 226 31.14 46.10 16.83
#